data_AF-E2A795-F1
#
_entry.id   AF-E2A795-F1
#
_cell.length_a   1.000
_cell.length_b   1.000
_cell.length_c   1.000
_cell.angle_alpha   90.00
_cell.angle_beta   90.00
_cell.angle_gamma   90.00
#
_symmetry.space_group_name_H-M   'P 1'
#
loop_
_entity.id
_entity.type
_entity.pdbx_description
1 polymer ?
#
loop_
_entity_poly.entity_id
_entity_poly.type
_entity_poly.pdbx_seq_one_letter_code
_entity_poly.pdbx_strand_id
1 'polypeptide(L)'
;EYRAVIKYFVLKGLTATEIKNELDSTLGDSSPSFSTVKKWAAEFKRGRSSIFDDERSGRPKTATNEEIIQKIHDSVLNDRRVKVRELSNIANISIDRVHNILHEHLHMRKLSARWVPRLLTVDQKRIRTNISQECLDLFKRNSTEFLRRFITVDETWIHHYTPETKQQSKQWVEAGGSAPKKTKTVPSAGKVMATVFWDS
;
A
#
# COMPACT_ATOMS: atom_id res chain seq x y z
N GLU A 1 7.59 -33.45 -2.54
CA GLU A 1 7.46 -34.64 -3.42
C GLU A 1 7.54 -35.96 -2.65
N TYR A 2 8.58 -36.23 -1.86
CA TYR A 2 8.72 -37.50 -1.10
C TYR A 2 7.52 -37.88 -0.21
N ARG A 3 6.90 -36.89 0.46
CA ARG A 3 5.74 -37.14 1.33
C ARG A 3 4.51 -37.66 0.59
N ALA A 4 4.31 -37.24 -0.66
CA ALA A 4 3.21 -37.72 -1.49
C ALA A 4 3.44 -39.18 -1.90
N VAL A 5 4.68 -39.54 -2.24
CA VAL A 5 5.08 -40.91 -2.57
C VAL A 5 4.96 -41.84 -1.36
N ILE A 6 5.42 -41.39 -0.18
CA ILE A 6 5.25 -42.13 1.08
C ILE A 6 3.77 -42.35 1.38
N LYS A 7 2.91 -41.33 1.19
CA LYS A 7 1.46 -41.46 1.39
C LYS A 7 0.85 -42.51 0.46
N TYR A 8 1.24 -42.51 -0.82
CA TYR A 8 0.80 -43.51 -1.79
C TYR A 8 1.18 -44.93 -1.38
N PHE A 9 2.43 -45.16 -0.94
CA PHE A 9 2.85 -46.50 -0.51
C PHE A 9 2.21 -46.97 0.80
N VAL A 10 1.92 -46.05 1.72
CA VAL A 10 1.14 -46.37 2.93
C VAL A 10 -0.29 -46.80 2.55
N LEU A 11 -0.93 -46.16 1.58
CA LEU A 11 -2.24 -46.56 1.06
C LEU A 11 -2.21 -47.93 0.37
N LYS A 12 -1.08 -48.28 -0.27
CA LYS A 12 -0.83 -49.63 -0.79
C LYS A 12 -0.54 -50.68 0.29
N GLY A 13 -0.46 -50.30 1.55
CA GLY A 13 -0.25 -51.22 2.67
C GLY A 13 1.21 -51.56 2.99
N LEU A 14 2.19 -50.88 2.36
CA LEU A 14 3.60 -51.14 2.61
C LEU A 14 4.03 -50.68 4.02
N THR A 15 5.00 -51.39 4.57
CA THR A 15 5.70 -51.05 5.81
C THR A 15 6.74 -49.96 5.57
N ALA A 16 7.13 -49.23 6.63
CA ALA A 16 8.11 -48.14 6.50
C ALA A 16 9.48 -48.62 5.95
N THR A 17 9.84 -49.88 6.20
CA THR A 17 11.08 -50.49 5.70
C THR A 17 11.01 -50.76 4.21
N GLU A 18 9.90 -51.31 3.72
CA GLU A 18 9.67 -51.53 2.28
C GLU A 18 9.62 -50.20 1.52
N ILE A 19 8.96 -49.19 2.09
CA ILE A 19 8.93 -47.83 1.53
C ILE A 19 10.34 -47.24 1.42
N LYS A 20 11.18 -47.44 2.44
CA LYS A 20 12.56 -46.95 2.41
C LYS A 20 13.39 -47.66 1.34
N ASN A 21 13.28 -48.98 1.23
CA ASN A 21 13.99 -49.74 0.21
C ASN A 21 13.59 -49.32 -1.22
N GLU A 22 12.29 -49.08 -1.46
CA GLU A 22 11.80 -48.56 -2.75
C GLU A 22 12.31 -47.14 -3.05
N LEU A 23 12.30 -46.26 -2.04
CA LEU A 23 12.85 -44.90 -2.19
C LEU A 23 14.37 -44.92 -2.42
N ASP A 24 15.11 -45.81 -1.76
CA ASP A 24 16.55 -45.96 -1.96
C ASP A 24 16.89 -46.54 -3.34
N SER A 25 16.13 -47.54 -3.80
CA SER A 25 16.28 -48.12 -5.13
C SER A 25 16.06 -47.10 -6.25
N THR A 26 15.11 -46.17 -6.06
CA THR A 26 14.73 -45.19 -7.08
C THR A 26 15.51 -43.88 -7.00
N LEU A 27 15.84 -43.39 -5.80
CA LEU A 27 16.42 -42.05 -5.59
C LEU A 27 17.88 -42.08 -5.12
N GLY A 28 18.40 -43.25 -4.73
CA GLY A 28 19.77 -43.41 -4.23
C GLY A 28 20.09 -42.42 -3.11
N ASP A 29 21.16 -41.65 -3.32
CA ASP A 29 21.68 -40.66 -2.36
C ASP A 29 20.70 -39.50 -2.06
N SER A 30 19.72 -39.27 -2.93
CA SER A 30 18.70 -38.25 -2.71
C SER A 30 17.50 -38.74 -1.87
N SER A 31 17.50 -40.02 -1.48
CA SER A 31 16.41 -40.60 -0.69
C SER A 31 16.34 -39.98 0.71
N PRO A 32 15.14 -39.66 1.22
CA PRO A 32 14.98 -39.23 2.60
C PRO A 32 15.46 -40.30 3.59
N SER A 33 15.89 -39.86 4.77
CA SER A 33 16.33 -40.77 5.82
C SER A 33 15.20 -41.70 6.29
N PHE A 34 15.57 -42.87 6.80
CA PHE A 34 14.59 -43.83 7.33
C PHE A 34 13.73 -43.22 8.45
N SER A 35 14.30 -42.34 9.28
CA SER A 35 13.55 -41.65 10.34
C SER A 35 12.48 -40.71 9.78
N THR A 36 12.76 -39.99 8.69
CA THR A 36 11.76 -39.17 7.98
C THR A 36 10.66 -40.04 7.37
N VAL A 37 11.01 -41.15 6.71
CA VAL A 37 10.04 -42.09 6.12
C VAL A 37 9.14 -42.69 7.20
N LYS A 38 9.72 -43.19 8.29
CA LYS A 38 8.99 -43.77 9.42
C LYS A 38 8.04 -42.77 10.08
N LYS A 39 8.49 -41.52 10.29
CA LYS A 39 7.67 -40.44 10.87
C LYS A 39 6.46 -40.16 9.98
N TRP A 40 6.67 -39.92 8.68
CA TRP A 40 5.56 -39.61 7.76
C TRP A 40 4.63 -40.80 7.55
N ALA A 41 5.15 -42.02 7.46
CA ALA A 41 4.31 -43.22 7.37
C ALA A 41 3.41 -43.40 8.59
N ALA A 42 3.92 -43.11 9.80
CA ALA A 42 3.13 -43.12 11.02
C ALA A 42 2.06 -42.02 11.04
N GLU A 43 2.40 -40.79 10.62
CA GLU A 43 1.45 -39.68 10.53
C GLU A 43 0.31 -39.96 9.53
N PHE A 44 0.61 -40.55 8.37
CA PHE A 44 -0.41 -40.95 7.42
C PHE A 44 -1.29 -42.09 7.94
N LYS A 45 -0.72 -43.07 8.66
CA LYS A 45 -1.51 -44.12 9.36
C LYS A 45 -2.41 -43.55 10.46
N ARG A 46 -2.03 -42.42 11.08
CA ARG A 46 -2.83 -41.68 12.06
C ARG A 46 -3.91 -40.79 11.42
N GLY A 47 -4.08 -40.83 10.09
CA GLY A 47 -5.16 -40.13 9.39
C GLY A 47 -4.82 -38.72 8.90
N ARG A 48 -3.56 -38.27 9.00
CA ARG A 48 -3.13 -37.01 8.39
C ARG A 48 -3.28 -37.08 6.87
N SER A 49 -3.93 -36.10 6.25
CA SER A 49 -4.13 -36.07 4.79
C SER A 49 -3.22 -35.07 4.07
N SER A 50 -2.75 -34.03 4.76
CA SER A 50 -1.91 -32.98 4.20
C SER A 50 -0.45 -33.43 4.02
N ILE A 51 0.12 -33.11 2.86
CA ILE A 51 1.53 -33.31 2.52
C ILE A 51 2.39 -32.06 2.84
N PHE A 52 1.73 -30.92 3.07
CA PHE A 52 2.39 -29.65 3.37
C PHE A 52 2.86 -29.61 4.83
N ASP A 53 3.87 -28.77 5.09
CA ASP A 53 4.25 -28.43 6.45
C ASP A 53 3.05 -27.78 7.16
N ASP A 54 2.82 -28.15 8.42
CA ASP A 54 1.91 -27.38 9.26
C ASP A 54 2.50 -25.98 9.48
N GLU A 55 1.65 -25.04 9.89
CA GLU A 55 2.12 -23.75 10.37
C GLU A 55 3.20 -23.97 11.42
N ARG A 56 4.42 -23.55 11.09
CA ARG A 56 5.52 -23.62 12.04
C ARG A 56 5.20 -22.65 13.16
N SER A 57 5.36 -23.10 14.40
CA SER A 57 5.45 -22.19 15.54
C SER A 57 6.70 -21.33 15.35
N GLY A 58 6.54 -20.20 14.66
CA GLY A 58 7.54 -19.16 14.62
C GLY A 58 7.79 -18.61 16.02
N ARG A 59 8.89 -17.87 16.19
CA ARG A 59 9.08 -17.07 17.40
C ARG A 59 7.81 -16.25 17.62
N PRO A 60 7.12 -16.37 18.77
CA PRO A 60 5.92 -15.58 19.00
C PRO A 60 6.30 -14.11 18.82
N LYS A 61 5.42 -13.34 18.17
CA LYS A 61 5.53 -11.88 18.11
C LYS A 61 5.21 -11.31 19.49
N THR A 62 5.99 -11.67 20.51
CA THR A 62 5.80 -11.35 21.94
C THR A 62 5.89 -9.87 22.29
N ALA A 63 5.96 -8.97 21.30
CA ALA A 63 6.08 -7.52 21.49
C ALA A 63 4.89 -6.71 20.96
N THR A 64 3.79 -7.34 20.55
CA THR A 64 2.53 -6.61 20.32
C THR A 64 1.45 -7.21 21.19
N ASN A 65 1.30 -6.61 22.36
CA ASN A 65 0.17 -6.85 23.24
C ASN A 65 -1.02 -6.04 22.71
N GLU A 66 -2.23 -6.56 22.87
CA GLU A 66 -3.45 -5.86 22.44
C GLU A 66 -3.56 -4.46 23.07
N GLU A 67 -3.10 -4.33 24.32
CA GLU A 67 -3.00 -3.05 25.03
C GLU A 67 -2.11 -2.03 24.30
N ILE A 68 -0.99 -2.47 23.71
CA ILE A 68 -0.09 -1.59 22.95
C ILE A 68 -0.74 -1.18 21.63
N ILE A 69 -1.45 -2.11 20.97
CA ILE A 69 -2.22 -1.79 19.75
C ILE A 69 -3.25 -0.71 20.09
N GLN A 70 -4.04 -0.93 21.14
CA GLN A 70 -5.10 -0.02 21.56
C GLN A 70 -4.52 1.35 21.94
N LYS A 71 -3.42 1.39 22.70
CA LYS A 71 -2.74 2.63 23.08
C LYS A 71 -2.29 3.44 21.86
N ILE A 72 -1.73 2.78 20.84
CA ILE A 72 -1.34 3.45 19.58
C ILE A 72 -2.58 3.91 18.83
N HIS A 73 -3.62 3.08 18.76
CA HIS A 73 -4.87 3.42 18.10
C HIS A 73 -5.50 4.69 18.69
N ASP A 74 -5.65 4.75 20.01
CA ASP A 74 -6.23 5.90 20.72
C ASP A 74 -5.36 7.15 20.56
N SER A 75 -4.05 7.00 20.60
CA SER A 75 -3.12 8.12 20.35
C SER A 75 -3.30 8.71 18.94
N VAL A 76 -3.50 7.87 17.93
CA VAL A 76 -3.76 8.30 16.55
C VAL A 76 -5.16 8.90 16.40
N LEU A 77 -6.18 8.39 17.09
CA LEU A 77 -7.52 8.96 17.07
C LEU A 77 -7.55 10.38 17.67
N ASN A 78 -6.82 10.57 18.77
CA ASN A 78 -6.70 11.85 19.47
C ASN A 78 -5.96 12.90 18.62
N ASP A 79 -4.84 12.52 18.00
CA ASP A 79 -4.14 13.37 17.04
C ASP A 79 -3.79 12.60 15.75
N ARG A 80 -4.57 12.86 14.69
CA ARG A 80 -4.37 12.27 13.36
C ARG A 80 -3.05 12.68 12.70
N ARG A 81 -2.35 13.70 13.21
CA ARG A 81 -1.07 14.19 12.66
C ARG A 81 0.15 13.65 13.41
N VAL A 82 -0.03 12.95 14.53
CA VAL A 82 1.03 12.38 15.38
C VAL A 82 2.14 11.71 14.57
N LYS A 83 3.40 11.92 15.00
CA LYS A 83 4.56 11.33 14.33
C LYS A 83 4.77 9.90 14.83
N VAL A 84 5.24 9.02 13.95
CA VAL A 84 5.56 7.63 14.30
C VAL A 84 6.58 7.56 15.46
N ARG A 85 7.53 8.51 15.52
CA ARG A 85 8.49 8.63 16.63
C ARG A 85 7.83 8.98 17.96
N GLU A 86 6.78 9.80 17.97
CA GLU A 86 6.04 10.13 19.19
C GLU A 86 5.24 8.92 19.67
N LEU A 87 4.60 8.19 18.76
CA LEU A 87 3.92 6.92 19.07
C LEU A 87 4.89 5.87 19.63
N SER A 88 6.10 5.79 19.07
CA SER A 88 7.18 4.91 19.55
C SER A 88 7.56 5.24 20.99
N ASN A 89 7.67 6.53 21.33
CA ASN A 89 7.94 6.96 22.70
C ASN A 89 6.77 6.69 23.65
N ILE A 90 5.53 6.96 23.22
CA ILE A 90 4.30 6.73 24.03
C ILE A 90 4.13 5.26 24.37
N ALA A 91 4.36 4.38 23.39
CA ALA A 91 4.20 2.94 23.54
C ALA A 91 5.50 2.23 24.02
N ASN A 92 6.62 2.96 24.14
CA ASN A 92 7.94 2.43 24.47
C ASN A 92 8.35 1.21 23.61
N ILE A 93 8.15 1.30 22.30
CA ILE A 93 8.49 0.26 21.32
C ILE A 93 9.28 0.87 20.17
N SER A 94 9.94 0.03 19.36
CA SER A 94 10.68 0.51 18.19
C SER A 94 9.76 1.14 17.14
N ILE A 95 10.32 2.09 16.36
CA ILE A 95 9.63 2.77 15.26
C ILE A 95 9.09 1.77 14.23
N ASP A 96 9.89 0.75 13.87
CA ASP A 96 9.46 -0.30 12.95
C ASP A 96 8.24 -1.07 13.46
N ARG A 97 8.17 -1.29 14.79
CA ARG A 97 7.03 -1.96 15.40
C ARG A 97 5.78 -1.10 15.34
N VAL A 98 5.90 0.21 15.54
CA VAL A 98 4.79 1.15 15.34
C VAL A 98 4.31 1.10 13.88
N HIS A 99 5.22 1.11 12.91
CA HIS A 99 4.85 0.97 11.49
C HIS A 99 4.08 -0.32 11.23
N ASN A 100 4.56 -1.44 11.77
CA ASN A 100 3.88 -2.73 11.64
C ASN A 100 2.49 -2.71 12.29
N ILE A 101 2.33 -2.12 13.48
CA ILE A 101 1.02 -1.99 14.13
C ILE A 101 0.07 -1.11 13.29
N LEU A 102 0.53 0.05 12.83
CA LEU A 102 -0.29 0.96 12.03
C LEU A 102 -0.76 0.30 10.72
N HIS A 103 0.10 -0.43 10.02
CA HIS A 103 -0.22 -0.98 8.70
C HIS A 103 -0.85 -2.38 8.74
N GLU A 104 -0.30 -3.31 9.51
CA GLU A 104 -0.72 -4.72 9.51
C GLU A 104 -1.84 -5.01 10.51
N HIS A 105 -1.88 -4.30 11.64
CA HIS A 105 -2.86 -4.57 12.70
C HIS A 105 -4.05 -3.57 12.65
N LEU A 106 -3.77 -2.28 12.44
CA LEU A 106 -4.79 -1.23 12.41
C LEU A 106 -5.25 -0.86 10.99
N HIS A 107 -4.56 -1.38 9.96
CA HIS A 107 -4.84 -1.08 8.54
C HIS A 107 -4.92 0.41 8.20
N MET A 108 -4.19 1.25 8.96
CA MET A 108 -4.15 2.68 8.78
C MET A 108 -3.10 3.09 7.74
N ARG A 109 -3.38 4.20 7.04
CA ARG A 109 -2.48 4.81 6.07
C ARG A 109 -2.37 6.31 6.35
N LYS A 110 -1.14 6.82 6.37
CA LYS A 110 -0.87 8.26 6.50
C LYS A 110 -0.88 8.88 5.11
N LEU A 111 -1.90 9.69 4.83
CA LEU A 111 -2.07 10.36 3.54
C LEU A 111 -1.84 11.86 3.69
N SER A 112 -1.40 12.51 2.62
CA SER A 112 -1.36 13.98 2.56
C SER A 112 -2.75 14.51 2.19
N ALA A 113 -3.18 15.58 2.84
CA ALA A 113 -4.41 16.27 2.47
C ALA A 113 -4.32 16.81 1.04
N ARG A 114 -5.43 16.75 0.29
CA ARG A 114 -5.54 17.38 -1.02
C ARG A 114 -5.76 18.88 -0.83
N TRP A 115 -5.03 19.70 -1.57
CA TRP A 115 -5.29 21.13 -1.64
C TRP A 115 -6.57 21.36 -2.43
N VAL A 116 -7.54 22.03 -1.81
CA VAL A 116 -8.80 22.43 -2.46
C VAL A 116 -8.84 23.96 -2.53
N PRO A 117 -9.38 24.57 -3.61
CA PRO A 117 -9.38 26.03 -3.76
C PRO A 117 -10.06 26.77 -2.61
N ARG A 118 -11.16 26.22 -2.07
CA ARG A 118 -11.90 26.81 -0.96
C ARG A 118 -12.73 25.77 -0.21
N LEU A 119 -12.91 25.97 1.09
CA LEU A 119 -13.92 25.26 1.87
C LEU A 119 -15.29 25.92 1.66
N LEU A 120 -16.21 25.19 1.03
CA LEU A 120 -17.52 25.69 0.68
C LEU A 120 -18.53 25.49 1.81
N THR A 121 -19.42 26.47 2.00
CA THR A 121 -20.59 26.35 2.88
C THR A 121 -21.62 25.37 2.30
N VAL A 122 -22.57 24.94 3.13
CA VAL A 122 -23.67 24.05 2.67
C VAL A 122 -24.46 24.70 1.53
N ASP A 123 -24.77 26.00 1.66
CA ASP A 123 -25.50 26.74 0.62
C ASP A 123 -24.70 26.87 -0.68
N GLN A 124 -23.40 27.17 -0.60
CA GLN A 124 -22.52 27.22 -1.78
C GLN A 124 -22.47 25.88 -2.51
N LYS A 125 -22.45 24.75 -1.77
CA LYS A 125 -22.52 23.42 -2.37
C LYS A 125 -23.86 23.20 -3.07
N ARG A 126 -24.97 23.55 -2.43
CA ARG A 126 -26.31 23.42 -3.01
C ARG A 126 -26.47 24.22 -4.29
N ILE A 127 -26.05 25.49 -4.28
CA ILE A 127 -26.09 26.37 -5.46
C ILE A 127 -25.27 25.75 -6.60
N ARG A 128 -24.05 25.30 -6.33
CA ARG A 128 -23.20 24.65 -7.35
C ARG A 128 -23.84 23.40 -7.93
N THR A 129 -24.45 22.55 -7.10
CA THR A 129 -25.13 21.34 -7.56
C THR A 129 -26.31 21.69 -8.45
N ASN A 130 -27.14 22.67 -8.06
CA ASN A 130 -28.30 23.09 -8.85
C ASN A 130 -27.88 23.63 -10.22
N ILE A 131 -26.91 24.56 -10.26
CA ILE A 131 -26.39 25.11 -11.52
C ILE A 131 -25.80 24.00 -12.39
N SER A 132 -25.04 23.08 -11.81
CA SER A 132 -24.45 21.95 -12.56
C SER A 132 -25.53 21.04 -13.14
N GLN A 133 -26.64 20.82 -12.41
CA GLN A 133 -27.76 20.02 -12.87
C GLN A 133 -28.49 20.70 -14.04
N GLU A 134 -28.74 22.01 -13.93
CA GLU A 134 -29.34 22.79 -15.01
C GLU A 134 -28.47 22.78 -16.29
N CYS A 135 -27.15 22.98 -16.14
CA CYS A 135 -26.21 22.86 -17.25
C CYS A 135 -26.21 21.46 -17.88
N LEU A 136 -26.27 20.41 -17.05
CA LEU A 136 -26.33 19.03 -17.52
C LEU A 136 -27.62 18.74 -18.28
N ASP A 137 -28.75 19.26 -17.82
CA ASP A 137 -30.05 19.07 -18.47
C ASP A 137 -30.08 19.78 -19.83
N LEU A 138 -29.52 20.99 -19.93
CA LEU A 138 -29.34 21.70 -21.20
C LEU A 138 -28.43 20.91 -22.16
N PHE A 139 -27.29 20.40 -21.65
CA PHE A 139 -26.38 19.57 -22.43
C PHE A 139 -27.06 18.30 -22.96
N LYS A 140 -27.88 17.63 -22.14
CA LYS A 140 -28.59 16.41 -22.54
C LYS A 140 -29.68 16.66 -23.60
N ARG A 141 -30.32 17.84 -23.59
CA ARG A 141 -31.37 18.18 -24.57
C ARG A 141 -30.81 18.32 -25.98
N ASN A 142 -29.66 18.97 -26.13
CA ASN A 142 -28.98 19.11 -27.41
C ASN A 142 -27.49 19.39 -27.18
N SER A 143 -26.70 18.33 -27.07
CA SER A 143 -25.27 18.44 -26.74
C SER A 143 -24.49 19.19 -27.81
N THR A 144 -24.79 18.94 -29.09
CA THR A 144 -24.09 19.55 -30.22
C THR A 144 -24.28 21.07 -30.26
N GLU A 145 -25.51 21.56 -30.17
CA GLU A 145 -25.76 23.01 -30.17
C GLU A 145 -25.37 23.68 -28.86
N PHE A 146 -25.45 22.97 -27.72
CA PHE A 146 -24.98 23.47 -26.43
C PHE A 146 -23.47 23.76 -26.48
N LEU A 147 -22.67 22.79 -26.94
CA LEU A 147 -21.22 22.94 -27.07
C LEU A 147 -20.88 24.00 -28.12
N ARG A 148 -21.50 23.96 -29.31
CA ARG A 148 -21.24 24.94 -30.38
C ARG A 148 -21.38 26.41 -29.94
N ARG A 149 -22.21 26.70 -28.94
CA ARG A 149 -22.44 28.06 -28.41
C ARG A 149 -21.68 28.32 -27.10
N PHE A 150 -20.96 27.34 -26.59
CA PHE A 150 -20.22 27.42 -25.34
C PHE A 150 -18.89 28.13 -25.59
N ILE A 151 -18.78 29.35 -25.09
CA ILE A 151 -17.55 30.13 -25.05
C ILE A 151 -17.22 30.35 -23.59
N THR A 152 -15.99 30.06 -23.21
CA THR A 152 -15.49 30.30 -21.86
C THR A 152 -14.33 31.28 -21.90
N VAL A 153 -14.13 31.95 -20.76
CA VAL A 153 -13.05 32.90 -20.54
C VAL A 153 -12.42 32.61 -19.19
N ASP A 154 -11.10 32.75 -19.10
CA ASP A 154 -10.40 32.76 -17.83
C ASP A 154 -9.24 33.77 -17.86
N GLU A 155 -8.82 34.21 -16.67
CA GLU A 155 -7.73 35.15 -16.47
C GLU A 155 -6.65 34.52 -15.61
N THR A 156 -5.40 34.60 -16.07
CA THR A 156 -4.26 34.07 -15.34
C THR A 156 -3.08 35.03 -15.31
N TRP A 157 -2.38 35.06 -14.18
CA TRP A 157 -1.16 35.83 -14.04
C TRP A 157 0.03 35.06 -14.61
N ILE A 158 0.71 35.65 -15.59
CA ILE A 158 1.96 35.13 -16.15
C ILE A 158 3.11 35.99 -15.64
N HIS A 159 3.97 35.39 -14.81
CA HIS A 159 5.17 36.04 -14.31
C HIS A 159 6.28 36.00 -15.38
N HIS A 160 7.07 37.08 -15.51
CA HIS A 160 8.23 37.10 -16.42
C HIS A 160 9.25 36.01 -16.06
N TYR A 161 9.37 35.69 -14.77
CA TYR A 161 10.15 34.58 -14.28
C TYR A 161 9.36 33.83 -13.20
N THR A 162 9.15 32.54 -13.44
CA THR A 162 8.61 31.60 -12.46
C THR A 162 9.74 30.65 -12.05
N PRO A 163 10.15 30.63 -10.78
CA PRO A 163 11.22 29.74 -10.33
C PRO A 163 10.77 28.27 -10.43
N GLU A 164 11.70 27.41 -10.81
CA GLU A 164 11.48 25.96 -10.75
C GLU A 164 11.07 25.53 -9.34
N THR A 165 10.08 24.64 -9.26
CA THR A 165 9.72 23.99 -8.01
C THR A 165 10.84 23.06 -7.53
N LYS A 166 10.83 22.73 -6.23
CA LYS A 166 11.78 21.76 -5.64
C LYS A 166 11.77 20.39 -6.34
N GLN A 167 10.63 19.99 -6.92
CA GLN A 167 10.51 18.73 -7.65
C GLN A 167 11.12 18.85 -9.05
N GLN A 168 10.92 19.97 -9.75
CA GLN A 168 11.53 20.23 -11.06
C GLN A 168 13.05 20.37 -10.98
N SER A 169 13.59 20.88 -9.88
CA SER A 169 15.05 21.03 -9.69
C SER A 169 15.76 19.71 -9.33
N LYS A 170 15.12 18.56 -9.47
CA LYS A 170 15.74 17.25 -9.21
C LYS A 170 16.74 16.95 -10.34
N GLN A 171 17.94 16.54 -9.96
CA GLN A 171 18.97 16.10 -10.90
C GLN A 171 19.58 14.78 -10.43
N TRP A 172 20.05 13.98 -11.38
CA TRP A 172 20.85 12.80 -11.08
C TRP A 172 22.23 13.23 -10.58
N VAL A 173 22.71 12.56 -9.54
CA VAL A 173 24.06 12.74 -8.99
C VAL A 173 24.71 11.37 -8.85
N GLU A 174 26.04 11.32 -8.91
CA GLU A 174 26.81 10.10 -8.67
C GLU A 174 26.60 9.59 -7.23
N ALA A 175 26.83 8.29 -7.02
CA ALA A 175 26.72 7.68 -5.71
C ALA A 175 27.71 8.33 -4.72
N GLY A 176 27.20 8.84 -3.59
CA GLY A 176 27.99 9.60 -2.61
C GLY A 176 28.09 11.11 -2.91
N GLY A 177 27.58 11.58 -4.05
CA GLY A 177 27.50 12.99 -4.40
C GLY A 177 26.51 13.76 -3.52
N SER A 178 26.84 15.02 -3.20
CA SER A 178 25.93 15.90 -2.47
C SER A 178 24.84 16.47 -3.38
N ALA A 179 23.66 16.75 -2.82
CA ALA A 179 22.58 17.40 -3.55
C ALA A 179 22.99 18.84 -3.96
N PRO A 180 22.63 19.30 -5.17
CA PRO A 180 22.92 20.67 -5.59
C PRO A 180 22.28 21.68 -4.64
N LYS A 181 23.00 22.78 -4.39
CA LYS A 181 22.48 23.91 -3.63
C LYS A 181 21.88 24.91 -4.61
N LYS A 182 20.60 25.22 -4.44
CA LYS A 182 19.90 26.27 -5.18
C LYS A 182 19.37 27.31 -4.19
N THR A 183 19.55 28.59 -4.51
CA THR A 183 18.97 29.68 -3.71
C THR A 183 17.46 29.69 -3.87
N LYS A 184 16.73 29.97 -2.78
CA LYS A 184 15.28 30.15 -2.86
C LYS A 184 15.01 31.45 -3.63
N THR A 185 14.22 31.34 -4.69
CA THR A 185 13.77 32.47 -5.50
C THR A 185 12.25 32.53 -5.48
N VAL A 186 11.69 33.73 -5.60
CA VAL A 186 10.24 33.96 -5.70
C VAL A 186 9.88 34.30 -7.15
N PRO A 187 8.63 34.12 -7.57
CA PRO A 187 8.17 34.65 -8.86
C PRO A 187 8.47 36.13 -8.99
N SER A 188 8.79 36.58 -10.20
CA SER A 188 9.08 38.00 -10.45
C SER A 188 7.89 38.89 -10.09
N ALA A 189 8.18 40.09 -9.57
CA ALA A 189 7.16 41.12 -9.36
C ALA A 189 6.54 41.58 -10.69
N GLY A 190 7.36 41.67 -11.74
CA GLY A 190 6.89 41.85 -13.11
C GLY A 190 6.06 40.66 -13.56
N LYS A 191 4.79 40.91 -13.87
CA LYS A 191 3.82 39.94 -14.35
C LYS A 191 2.81 40.63 -15.26
N VAL A 192 2.25 39.86 -16.18
CA VAL A 192 1.16 40.28 -17.07
C VAL A 192 -0.08 39.45 -16.75
N MET A 193 -1.26 40.06 -16.85
CA MET A 193 -2.52 39.32 -16.79
C MET A 193 -2.87 38.91 -18.22
N ALA A 194 -2.99 37.60 -18.45
CA ALA A 194 -3.50 37.07 -19.70
C ALA A 194 -4.97 36.72 -19.53
N THR A 195 -5.81 37.28 -20.40
CA THR A 195 -7.22 36.89 -20.55
C THR A 195 -7.33 36.03 -21.80
N VAL A 196 -7.86 34.82 -21.66
CA VAL A 196 -7.96 33.86 -22.77
C VAL A 196 -9.42 33.48 -22.95
N PHE A 197 -9.90 33.59 -24.18
CA PHE A 197 -11.21 33.12 -24.61
C PHE A 197 -11.02 31.86 -25.46
N TRP A 198 -11.85 30.84 -25.25
CA TRP A 198 -11.88 29.66 -26.10
C TRP A 198 -13.30 29.08 -26.18
N ASP A 199 -13.61 28.50 -27.33
CA ASP A 199 -14.83 27.73 -27.60
C ASP A 199 -14.58 26.22 -27.46
N SER A 200 -15.64 25.42 -27.58
CA SER A 200 -15.60 23.96 -27.41
C SER A 200 -15.31 23.18 -28.69
#